data_AF-A0A2H0S887-F1
#
_entry.id   AF-A0A2H0S887-F1
#
_cell.length_a   1.000
_cell.length_b   1.000
_cell.length_c   1.000
_cell.angle_alpha   90.00
_cell.angle_beta   90.00
_cell.angle_gamma   90.00
#
_symmetry.space_group_name_H-M   'P 1'
#
loop_
_entity.id
_entity.type
_entity.pdbx_description
1 polymer ?
#
loop_
_entity_poly.entity_id
_entity_poly.type
_entity_poly.pdbx_seq_one_letter_code
_entity_poly.pdbx_strand_id
1 'polypeptide(L)'
;MNKKGFTLVEILIVMMIVAVLSSLAVNGYTSYRKYALVDLSADSLIAQMNEARDKAAHGVYNGESPKCYGFYFDQGSVKGFDLKYSNKKIWDEFKKDWVFSSCLTFDSSNADFYDLDLDNNLLTFSGADMFALIYYPPSGDVISYDPLQNAIDDKVKIDIQYGSENNERFKKEIFIDVTNGHVDKK
;
A
#
# COMPACT_ATOMS: atom_id res chain seq x y z
N MET A 1 33.30 -58.03 10.63
CA MET A 1 32.95 -56.63 10.29
C MET A 1 32.81 -55.85 11.59
N ASN A 2 33.80 -55.03 11.95
CA ASN A 2 33.76 -54.24 13.19
C ASN A 2 33.03 -52.92 12.95
N LYS A 3 31.75 -52.84 13.35
CA LYS A 3 31.05 -51.55 13.41
C LYS A 3 31.50 -50.84 14.70
N LYS A 4 32.27 -49.77 14.57
CA LYS A 4 32.54 -48.86 15.69
C LYS A 4 31.25 -48.08 15.97
N GLY A 5 30.70 -48.24 17.16
CA GLY A 5 29.56 -47.45 17.63
C GLY A 5 29.99 -46.03 17.98
N PHE A 6 29.07 -45.08 17.83
CA PHE A 6 29.25 -43.72 18.35
C PHE A 6 29.33 -43.75 19.88
N THR A 7 30.25 -42.97 20.44
CA THR A 7 30.35 -42.81 21.88
C THR A 7 29.24 -41.88 22.39
N LEU A 8 28.80 -42.08 23.63
CA LEU A 8 27.76 -41.24 24.24
C LEU A 8 28.16 -39.75 24.28
N VAL A 9 29.46 -39.50 24.49
CA VAL A 9 30.03 -38.14 24.54
C VAL A 9 29.94 -37.46 23.16
N GLU A 10 30.22 -38.17 22.07
CA GLU A 10 30.10 -37.61 20.72
C GLU A 10 28.68 -37.19 20.39
N ILE A 11 27.68 -37.99 20.77
CA ILE A 11 26.26 -37.65 20.54
C ILE A 11 25.88 -36.39 21.33
N LEU A 12 26.34 -36.24 22.57
CA LEU A 12 26.06 -35.07 23.40
C LEU A 12 26.63 -33.79 22.79
N ILE A 13 27.88 -33.84 22.30
CA ILE A 13 28.52 -32.70 21.63
C ILE A 13 27.76 -32.33 20.36
N VAL A 14 27.34 -33.31 19.54
CA VAL A 14 26.57 -33.05 18.32
C VAL A 14 25.25 -32.36 18.63
N MET A 15 24.50 -32.84 19.63
CA MET A 15 23.24 -32.20 20.03
C MET A 15 23.44 -30.77 20.49
N MET A 16 24.51 -30.49 21.24
CA MET A 16 24.85 -29.14 21.68
C MET A 16 25.13 -28.22 20.49
N ILE A 17 25.91 -28.68 19.51
CA ILE A 17 26.21 -27.91 18.30
C ILE A 17 24.93 -27.64 17.49
N VAL A 18 24.07 -28.65 17.31
CA VAL A 18 22.80 -28.51 16.58
C VAL A 18 21.86 -27.52 17.27
N ALA A 19 21.79 -27.55 18.61
CA ALA A 19 20.95 -26.62 19.38
C ALA A 19 21.39 -25.17 19.17
N VAL A 20 22.70 -24.91 19.18
CA VAL A 20 23.26 -23.57 18.92
C VAL A 20 22.96 -23.12 17.49
N LEU A 21 23.22 -23.98 16.49
CA LEU A 21 22.96 -23.64 15.08
C LEU A 21 21.48 -23.38 14.80
N SER A 22 20.58 -24.17 15.41
CA SER A 22 19.13 -24.01 15.24
C SER A 22 18.63 -22.67 15.79
N SER A 23 19.15 -22.22 16.95
CA SER A 23 18.81 -20.92 17.52
C SER A 23 19.18 -19.76 16.59
N LEU A 24 20.36 -19.81 15.97
CA LEU A 24 20.81 -18.80 15.01
C LEU A 24 19.94 -18.80 13.73
N ALA A 25 19.59 -19.99 13.23
CA ALA A 25 18.80 -20.14 12.02
C ALA A 25 17.38 -19.56 12.19
N VAL A 26 16.74 -19.75 13.35
CA VAL A 26 15.39 -19.23 13.62
C VAL A 26 15.34 -17.70 13.60
N ASN A 27 16.33 -17.04 14.19
CA ASN A 27 16.40 -15.57 14.20
C ASN A 27 16.62 -15.00 12.79
N GLY A 28 17.49 -15.64 11.99
CA GLY A 28 17.71 -15.25 10.59
C GLY A 28 16.45 -15.42 9.74
N TYR A 29 15.77 -16.56 9.88
CA TYR A 29 14.54 -16.86 9.13
C TYR A 29 13.40 -15.88 9.44
N THR A 30 13.18 -15.59 10.73
CA THR A 30 12.12 -14.65 11.13
C THR A 30 12.39 -13.25 10.59
N SER A 31 13.62 -12.74 10.70
CA SER A 31 14.02 -11.45 10.11
C SER A 31 13.78 -11.41 8.59
N TYR A 32 14.19 -12.45 7.86
CA TYR A 32 13.99 -12.52 6.42
C TYR A 32 12.50 -12.50 6.04
N ARG A 33 11.67 -13.28 6.74
CA ARG A 33 10.23 -13.31 6.51
C ARG A 33 9.58 -11.94 6.71
N LYS A 34 9.99 -11.19 7.75
CA LYS A 34 9.48 -9.83 8.00
C LYS A 34 9.78 -8.89 6.83
N TYR A 35 11.04 -8.90 6.37
CA TYR A 35 11.47 -8.08 5.23
C TYR A 35 10.72 -8.43 3.95
N ALA A 36 10.66 -9.72 3.61
CA ALA A 36 9.99 -10.20 2.41
C ALA A 36 8.50 -9.82 2.38
N LEU A 37 7.84 -9.87 3.54
CA LEU A 37 6.44 -9.50 3.61
C LEU A 37 6.22 -7.99 3.44
N VAL A 38 7.07 -7.13 4.01
CA VAL A 38 7.01 -5.68 3.79
C VAL A 38 7.23 -5.34 2.31
N ASP A 39 8.19 -6.01 1.67
CA ASP A 39 8.49 -5.81 0.25
C ASP A 39 7.32 -6.24 -0.65
N LEU A 40 6.72 -7.41 -0.38
CA LEU A 40 5.54 -7.90 -1.08
C LEU A 40 4.32 -6.97 -0.89
N SER A 41 4.10 -6.44 0.31
CA SER A 41 3.02 -5.48 0.57
C SER A 41 3.24 -4.17 -0.21
N ALA A 42 4.47 -3.69 -0.29
CA ALA A 42 4.80 -2.52 -1.09
C ALA A 42 4.54 -2.74 -2.59
N ASP A 43 4.98 -3.88 -3.12
CA ASP A 43 4.77 -4.23 -4.52
C ASP A 43 3.28 -4.45 -4.84
N SER A 44 2.54 -5.10 -3.94
CA SER A 44 1.10 -5.30 -4.06
C SER A 44 0.34 -3.98 -4.07
N LEU A 45 0.70 -3.03 -3.19
CA LEU A 45 0.08 -1.71 -3.17
C LEU A 45 0.34 -0.94 -4.47
N ILE A 46 1.59 -0.93 -4.95
CA ILE A 46 1.95 -0.27 -6.21
C ILE A 46 1.21 -0.89 -7.40
N ALA A 47 1.12 -2.22 -7.45
CA ALA A 47 0.39 -2.94 -8.50
C ALA A 47 -1.10 -2.57 -8.49
N GLN A 48 -1.74 -2.55 -7.32
CA GLN A 48 -3.15 -2.16 -7.18
C GLN A 48 -3.37 -0.70 -7.55
N MET A 49 -2.45 0.20 -7.20
CA MET A 49 -2.52 1.62 -7.60
C MET A 49 -2.44 1.81 -9.10
N ASN A 50 -1.53 1.10 -9.77
CA ASN A 50 -1.42 1.12 -11.23
C ASN A 50 -2.67 0.50 -11.89
N GLU A 51 -3.20 -0.59 -11.35
CA GLU A 51 -4.43 -1.20 -11.84
C GLU A 51 -5.64 -0.25 -11.72
N ALA A 52 -5.78 0.45 -10.60
CA ALA A 52 -6.83 1.45 -10.40
C ALA A 52 -6.69 2.62 -11.39
N ARG A 53 -5.46 3.09 -11.62
CA ARG A 53 -5.17 4.12 -12.61
C ARG A 53 -5.55 3.67 -14.01
N ASP A 54 -5.16 2.46 -14.40
CA ASP A 54 -5.48 1.89 -15.71
C ASP A 54 -6.99 1.72 -15.88
N LYS A 55 -7.71 1.23 -14.86
CA LYS A 55 -9.17 1.13 -14.88
C LYS A 55 -9.83 2.49 -15.05
N ALA A 56 -9.35 3.52 -14.36
CA ALA A 56 -9.83 4.89 -14.53
C ALA A 56 -9.56 5.40 -15.96
N ALA A 57 -8.36 5.19 -16.50
CA ALA A 57 -8.00 5.64 -17.85
C ALA A 57 -8.86 4.99 -18.95
N HIS A 58 -9.24 3.72 -18.79
CA HIS A 58 -10.06 3.03 -19.79
C HIS A 58 -11.52 3.52 -19.83
N GLY A 59 -12.01 4.15 -18.76
CA GLY A 59 -13.31 4.84 -18.70
C GLY A 59 -14.56 3.94 -18.81
N VAL A 60 -14.51 2.78 -19.47
CA VAL A 60 -15.58 1.78 -19.50
C VAL A 60 -14.93 0.42 -19.30
N TYR A 61 -15.10 -0.15 -18.11
CA TYR A 61 -14.61 -1.49 -17.79
C TYR A 61 -15.80 -2.46 -17.77
N ASN A 62 -15.73 -3.52 -18.57
CA ASN A 62 -16.79 -4.56 -18.65
C ASN A 62 -18.21 -4.06 -18.95
N GLY A 63 -18.36 -2.92 -19.64
CA GLY A 63 -19.66 -2.33 -19.98
C GLY A 63 -20.35 -1.59 -18.82
N GLU A 64 -19.66 -1.42 -17.69
CA GLU A 64 -20.11 -0.52 -16.64
C GLU A 64 -19.86 0.94 -17.01
N SER A 65 -20.70 1.85 -16.50
CA SER A 65 -20.46 3.28 -16.57
C SER A 65 -19.08 3.63 -16.00
N PRO A 66 -18.46 4.74 -16.44
CA PRO A 66 -17.19 5.16 -15.88
C PRO A 66 -17.26 5.29 -14.36
N LYS A 67 -16.16 4.92 -13.72
CA LYS A 67 -15.97 5.03 -12.29
C LYS A 67 -14.62 5.69 -12.04
N CYS A 68 -14.53 6.39 -10.92
CA CYS A 68 -13.25 6.82 -10.39
C CYS A 68 -12.81 5.77 -9.39
N TYR A 69 -11.52 5.51 -9.37
CA TYR A 69 -10.91 4.55 -8.45
C TYR A 69 -9.94 5.30 -7.56
N GLY A 70 -9.80 4.88 -6.32
CA GLY A 70 -8.94 5.59 -5.40
C GLY A 70 -8.48 4.75 -4.22
N PHE A 71 -7.61 5.38 -3.44
CA PHE A 71 -7.06 4.81 -2.22
C PHE A 71 -7.26 5.81 -1.10
N TYR A 72 -7.89 5.37 -0.03
CA TYR A 72 -8.06 6.14 1.19
C TYR A 72 -7.04 5.65 2.20
N PHE A 73 -6.16 6.55 2.63
CA PHE A 73 -5.13 6.31 3.63
C PHE A 73 -5.63 6.85 4.96
N ASP A 74 -5.67 5.97 5.96
CA ASP A 74 -6.03 6.24 7.35
C ASP A 74 -4.87 5.78 8.26
N GLN A 75 -4.90 6.14 9.54
CA GLN A 75 -3.89 5.83 10.55
C GLN A 75 -3.66 4.32 10.72
N GLY A 76 -2.87 3.72 9.81
CA GLY A 76 -2.53 2.30 9.77
C GLY A 76 -3.36 1.44 8.82
N SER A 77 -4.23 2.02 7.97
CA SER A 77 -4.94 1.22 6.95
C SER A 77 -5.03 1.93 5.61
N VAL A 78 -5.03 1.16 4.53
CA VAL A 78 -5.33 1.66 3.18
C VAL A 78 -6.50 0.87 2.66
N LYS A 79 -7.50 1.59 2.18
CA LYS A 79 -8.67 1.00 1.56
C LYS A 79 -8.74 1.48 0.13
N GLY A 80 -8.95 0.55 -0.79
CA GLY A 80 -9.36 0.92 -2.12
C GLY A 80 -10.82 1.37 -2.10
N PHE A 81 -11.20 2.24 -3.01
CA PHE A 81 -12.60 2.58 -3.21
C PHE A 81 -12.91 2.86 -4.68
N ASP A 82 -14.18 2.72 -5.05
CA ASP A 82 -14.72 3.26 -6.30
C ASP A 82 -15.85 4.28 -6.08
N LEU A 83 -15.92 5.26 -6.97
CA LEU A 83 -16.93 6.31 -7.00
C LEU A 83 -17.59 6.34 -8.38
N LYS A 84 -18.90 6.52 -8.41
CA LYS A 84 -19.63 6.68 -9.68
C LYS A 84 -19.20 7.96 -10.39
N TYR A 85 -18.83 7.84 -11.65
CA TYR A 85 -18.56 9.01 -12.49
C TYR A 85 -19.87 9.57 -13.04
N SER A 86 -19.94 10.89 -13.16
CA SER A 86 -21.08 11.65 -13.68
C SER A 86 -20.54 12.76 -14.55
N ASN A 87 -20.82 12.68 -15.85
CA ASN A 87 -20.43 13.69 -16.83
C ASN A 87 -21.18 15.03 -16.71
N LYS A 88 -21.97 15.23 -15.65
CA LYS A 88 -22.65 16.50 -15.38
C LYS A 88 -21.61 17.57 -15.08
N LYS A 89 -21.62 18.64 -15.87
CA LYS A 89 -20.82 19.82 -15.56
C LYS A 89 -21.53 20.63 -14.49
N ILE A 90 -20.80 21.02 -13.46
CA ILE A 90 -21.22 21.99 -12.45
C ILE A 90 -20.32 23.23 -12.58
N TRP A 91 -20.90 24.38 -12.30
CA TRP A 91 -20.13 25.62 -12.24
C TRP A 91 -19.38 25.66 -10.91
N ASP A 92 -18.04 25.71 -10.96
CA ASP A 92 -17.19 25.89 -9.78
C ASP A 92 -16.98 27.39 -9.56
N GLU A 93 -17.55 27.92 -8.47
CA GLU A 93 -17.44 29.35 -8.16
C GLU A 93 -16.00 29.77 -7.81
N PHE A 94 -15.18 28.87 -7.27
CA PHE A 94 -13.79 29.17 -6.90
C PHE A 94 -12.90 29.23 -8.13
N LYS A 95 -13.04 28.27 -9.05
CA LYS A 95 -12.26 28.22 -10.31
C LYS A 95 -12.83 29.12 -11.41
N LYS A 96 -14.09 29.56 -11.27
CA LYS A 96 -14.85 30.28 -12.30
C LYS A 96 -14.87 29.53 -13.64
N ASP A 97 -15.00 28.21 -13.57
CA ASP A 97 -14.99 27.33 -14.74
C ASP A 97 -16.02 26.18 -14.57
N TRP A 98 -16.43 25.57 -15.68
CA TRP A 98 -17.26 24.38 -15.69
C TRP A 98 -16.42 23.14 -15.41
N VAL A 99 -16.55 22.60 -14.20
CA VAL A 99 -15.89 21.36 -13.81
C VAL A 99 -16.86 20.18 -13.88
N PHE A 100 -16.36 18.98 -14.13
CA PHE A 100 -17.20 17.78 -14.02
C PHE A 100 -17.51 17.51 -12.56
N SER A 101 -18.79 17.33 -12.22
CA SER A 101 -19.26 17.19 -10.84
C SER A 101 -18.84 15.88 -10.16
N SER A 102 -18.14 15.01 -10.89
CA SER A 102 -17.83 13.67 -10.42
C SER A 102 -16.40 13.58 -9.92
N CYS A 103 -16.27 12.95 -8.75
CA CYS A 103 -15.01 12.56 -8.15
C CYS A 103 -14.12 13.70 -7.62
N LEU A 104 -14.62 14.94 -7.62
CA LEU A 104 -13.93 16.09 -7.04
C LEU A 104 -14.05 16.16 -5.52
N THR A 105 -15.13 15.59 -4.96
CA THR A 105 -15.36 15.52 -3.52
C THR A 105 -15.36 14.07 -3.10
N PHE A 106 -14.39 13.69 -2.28
CA PHE A 106 -14.42 12.40 -1.62
C PHE A 106 -15.55 12.41 -0.59
N ASP A 107 -16.61 11.64 -0.86
CA ASP A 107 -17.66 11.38 0.11
C ASP A 107 -17.52 9.92 0.55
N SER A 108 -16.96 9.73 1.74
CA SER A 108 -16.80 8.39 2.33
C SER A 108 -18.12 7.65 2.49
N SER A 109 -19.26 8.34 2.49
CA SER A 109 -20.60 7.73 2.59
C SER A 109 -21.05 7.11 1.26
N ASN A 110 -20.49 7.57 0.15
CA ASN A 110 -20.81 7.12 -1.21
C ASN A 110 -19.66 6.32 -1.85
N ALA A 111 -18.58 6.09 -1.11
CA ALA A 111 -17.44 5.30 -1.53
C ALA A 111 -17.68 3.82 -1.23
N ASP A 112 -17.64 2.99 -2.26
CA ASP A 112 -17.65 1.54 -2.08
C ASP A 112 -16.23 1.09 -1.73
N PHE A 113 -15.94 0.93 -0.43
CA PHE A 113 -14.62 0.51 0.03
C PHE A 113 -14.41 -0.99 -0.16
N TYR A 114 -13.19 -1.35 -0.56
CA TYR A 114 -12.72 -2.72 -0.58
C TYR A 114 -11.39 -2.83 0.15
N ASP A 115 -11.22 -3.95 0.85
CA ASP A 115 -9.97 -4.28 1.49
C ASP A 115 -8.93 -4.61 0.41
N LEU A 116 -7.74 -4.04 0.57
CA LEU A 116 -6.60 -4.43 -0.25
C LEU A 116 -6.09 -5.79 0.23
N ASP A 117 -5.52 -6.57 -0.67
CA ASP A 117 -4.81 -7.80 -0.32
C ASP A 117 -3.44 -7.46 0.29
N LEU A 118 -3.50 -6.79 1.44
CA LEU A 118 -2.37 -6.43 2.27
C LEU A 118 -2.59 -7.06 3.65
N ASP A 119 -1.53 -7.59 4.24
CA ASP A 119 -1.59 -8.07 5.60
C ASP A 119 -1.67 -6.86 6.55
N ASN A 120 -2.91 -6.48 6.91
CA ASN A 120 -3.25 -5.25 7.65
C ASN A 120 -2.52 -5.09 8.99
N ASN A 121 -1.90 -6.16 9.52
CA ASN A 121 -1.12 -6.09 10.75
C ASN A 121 0.28 -5.46 10.57
N LEU A 122 0.62 -5.05 9.33
CA LEU A 122 2.00 -4.75 8.92
C LEU A 122 2.17 -3.39 8.24
N LEU A 123 1.18 -2.52 8.36
CA LEU A 123 1.21 -1.22 7.73
C LEU A 123 1.06 -0.17 8.83
N THR A 124 2.08 0.65 9.04
CA THR A 124 1.91 1.92 9.74
C THR A 124 2.32 3.03 8.79
N PHE A 125 1.39 3.90 8.47
CA PHE A 125 1.62 5.02 7.58
C PHE A 125 2.20 6.18 8.36
N SER A 126 3.32 6.72 7.87
CA SER A 126 3.96 7.93 8.40
C SER A 126 4.02 8.93 7.24
N GLY A 127 3.40 10.10 7.42
CA GLY A 127 3.48 11.20 6.44
C GLY A 127 2.22 12.09 6.34
N ALA A 128 1.03 11.56 6.60
CA ALA A 128 -0.22 12.33 6.62
C ALA A 128 -1.26 11.61 7.48
N ASP A 129 -2.04 12.34 8.27
CA ASP A 129 -3.03 11.74 9.18
C ASP A 129 -4.12 10.98 8.41
N MET A 130 -4.68 11.60 7.37
CA MET A 130 -5.65 10.99 6.46
C MET A 130 -5.59 11.71 5.11
N PHE A 131 -5.56 10.97 4.00
CA PHE A 131 -5.72 11.54 2.66
C PHE A 131 -6.28 10.50 1.70
N ALA A 132 -6.91 10.96 0.62
CA ALA A 132 -7.35 10.10 -0.46
C ALA A 132 -6.63 10.44 -1.76
N LEU A 133 -6.31 9.43 -2.56
CA LEU A 133 -5.89 9.56 -3.95
C LEU A 133 -7.02 9.08 -4.84
N ILE A 134 -7.41 9.89 -5.82
CA ILE A 134 -8.52 9.60 -6.73
C ILE A 134 -8.00 9.67 -8.16
N TYR A 135 -8.09 8.55 -8.88
CA TYR A 135 -7.87 8.47 -10.31
C TYR A 135 -9.17 8.71 -11.06
N TYR A 136 -9.17 9.66 -11.99
CA TYR A 136 -10.38 10.04 -12.73
C TYR A 136 -10.29 9.69 -14.23
N PRO A 137 -11.40 9.22 -14.83
CA PRO A 137 -11.47 8.96 -16.26
C PRO A 137 -11.54 10.27 -17.07
N PRO A 138 -11.15 10.25 -18.36
CA PRO A 138 -10.55 9.13 -19.10
C PRO A 138 -9.02 9.13 -19.10
N SER A 139 -8.37 10.10 -18.45
CA SER A 139 -6.91 10.23 -18.50
C SER A 139 -6.20 9.32 -17.49
N GLY A 140 -6.88 8.88 -16.44
CA GLY A 140 -6.22 8.24 -15.30
C GLY A 140 -5.31 9.23 -14.55
N ASP A 141 -5.59 10.52 -14.69
CA ASP A 141 -4.97 11.56 -13.89
C ASP A 141 -5.38 11.39 -12.42
N VAL A 142 -4.57 11.91 -11.52
CA VAL A 142 -4.79 11.78 -10.08
C VAL A 142 -5.16 13.13 -9.45
N ILE A 143 -6.02 13.09 -8.44
CA ILE A 143 -6.28 14.20 -7.53
C ILE A 143 -6.09 13.67 -6.12
N SER A 144 -5.38 14.43 -5.28
CA SER A 144 -5.35 14.18 -3.85
C SER A 144 -6.43 14.97 -3.13
N TYR A 145 -7.05 14.36 -2.14
CA TYR A 145 -8.02 15.00 -1.25
C TYR A 145 -7.55 14.87 0.20
N ASP A 146 -7.31 16.02 0.86
CA ASP A 146 -7.16 16.09 2.31
C ASP A 146 -8.50 16.51 2.92
N PRO A 147 -9.14 15.69 3.77
CA PRO A 147 -10.36 16.10 4.48
C PRO A 147 -10.16 17.35 5.36
N LEU A 148 -8.93 17.63 5.80
CA LEU A 148 -8.56 18.79 6.60
C LEU A 148 -8.19 20.02 5.74
N GLN A 149 -8.24 19.90 4.40
CA GLN A 149 -7.91 20.96 3.45
C GLN A 149 -6.48 21.53 3.60
N ASN A 150 -5.52 20.76 4.12
CA ASN A 150 -4.13 21.21 4.09
C ASN A 150 -3.58 21.09 2.67
N ALA A 151 -2.58 21.92 2.37
CA ALA A 151 -1.80 21.74 1.16
C ALA A 151 -1.07 20.40 1.26
N ILE A 152 -1.38 19.49 0.33
CA ILE A 152 -0.64 18.24 0.16
C ILE A 152 0.60 18.56 -0.67
N ASP A 153 1.77 18.13 -0.20
CA ASP A 153 3.02 18.24 -0.97
C ASP A 153 2.89 17.48 -2.29
N ASP A 154 3.56 17.96 -3.35
CA ASP A 154 3.58 17.30 -4.67
C ASP A 154 4.05 15.83 -4.60
N LYS A 155 4.78 15.49 -3.54
CA LYS A 155 5.26 14.13 -3.26
C LYS A 155 4.81 13.68 -1.88
N VAL A 156 3.95 12.67 -1.85
CA VAL A 156 3.56 12.00 -0.62
C VAL A 156 4.46 10.81 -0.39
N LYS A 157 5.05 10.74 0.80
CA LYS A 157 5.83 9.58 1.23
C LYS A 157 4.94 8.67 2.08
N ILE A 158 4.89 7.40 1.71
CA ILE A 158 4.20 6.34 2.42
C ILE A 158 5.25 5.38 2.95
N ASP A 159 5.37 5.35 4.27
CA ASP A 159 6.20 4.36 4.94
C ASP A 159 5.38 3.08 5.18
N ILE A 160 5.90 1.93 4.78
CA ILE A 160 5.36 0.60 5.12
C ILE A 160 6.37 -0.07 6.04
N GLN A 161 5.95 -0.52 7.22
CA GLN A 161 6.87 -1.15 8.16
C GLN A 161 6.27 -2.33 8.93
N TYR A 162 7.12 -3.31 9.27
CA TYR A 162 6.72 -4.43 10.11
C TYR A 162 6.60 -4.01 11.58
N GLY A 163 5.35 -3.93 12.09
CA GLY A 163 5.07 -3.68 13.51
C GLY A 163 5.10 -2.20 13.91
N SER A 164 5.06 -1.93 15.22
CA SER A 164 5.00 -0.56 15.77
C SER A 164 6.38 0.06 16.03
N GLU A 165 7.45 -0.74 16.02
CA GLU A 165 8.81 -0.25 16.25
C GLU A 165 9.41 0.29 14.94
N ASN A 166 9.88 1.53 14.96
CA ASN A 166 10.58 2.14 13.83
C ASN A 166 11.93 1.45 13.62
N ASN A 167 11.95 0.45 12.72
CA ASN A 167 13.15 -0.28 12.36
C ASN A 167 13.41 -0.13 10.86
N GLU A 168 14.45 0.61 10.51
CA GLU A 168 14.82 0.88 9.11
C GLU A 168 15.06 -0.40 8.29
N ARG A 169 15.40 -1.54 8.92
CA ARG A 169 15.57 -2.82 8.22
C ARG A 169 14.27 -3.43 7.74
N PHE A 170 13.14 -3.06 8.37
CA PHE A 170 11.82 -3.59 8.05
C PHE A 170 10.89 -2.47 7.61
N LYS A 171 11.46 -1.45 6.95
CA LYS A 171 10.76 -0.29 6.42
C LYS A 171 10.96 -0.22 4.92
N LYS A 172 9.90 0.10 4.19
CA LYS A 172 9.92 0.47 2.78
C LYS A 172 9.26 1.82 2.59
N GLU A 173 9.81 2.64 1.72
CA GLU A 173 9.28 3.96 1.43
C GLU A 173 8.73 3.96 0.01
N ILE A 174 7.45 4.29 -0.13
CA ILE A 174 6.78 4.50 -1.40
C ILE A 174 6.60 6.00 -1.57
N PHE A 175 7.01 6.53 -2.72
CA PHE A 175 6.83 7.92 -3.07
C PHE A 175 5.74 8.01 -4.13
N ILE A 176 4.72 8.82 -3.86
CA ILE A 176 3.64 9.07 -4.79
C ILE A 176 3.75 10.52 -5.21
N ASP A 177 3.98 10.74 -6.50
CA ASP A 177 3.88 12.05 -7.12
C ASP A 177 2.41 12.34 -7.40
N VAL A 178 1.85 13.24 -6.60
CA VAL A 178 0.44 13.63 -6.62
C VAL A 178 0.09 14.44 -7.87
N THR A 179 1.08 14.94 -8.60
CA THR A 179 0.84 15.72 -9.82
C THR A 179 0.54 14.81 -11.02
N ASN A 180 1.20 13.65 -11.09
CA ASN A 180 1.14 12.76 -12.26
C ASN A 180 0.68 11.33 -11.93
N GLY A 181 0.43 11.02 -10.66
CA GLY A 181 0.02 9.70 -10.19
C GLY A 181 1.12 8.65 -10.34
N HIS A 182 2.37 9.07 -10.48
CA HIS A 182 3.51 8.16 -10.56
C HIS A 182 3.87 7.67 -9.16
N VAL A 183 4.08 6.36 -9.05
CA VAL A 183 4.42 5.70 -7.79
C VAL A 183 5.79 5.06 -7.94
N ASP A 184 6.71 5.39 -7.03
CA ASP A 184 8.08 4.88 -7.01
C ASP A 184 8.38 4.21 -5.66
N LYS A 185 9.24 3.17 -5.66
CA LYS A 185 9.60 2.37 -4.47
C LYS A 185 11.09 2.57 -4.15
N LYS A 186 11.41 2.82 -2.87
CA LYS A 186 12.78 2.90 -2.37
C LYS A 186 13.10 1.81 -1.34
#